data_AF-A0A7W3PHH6-F1
#
_entry.id   AF-A0A7W3PHH6-F1
#
_cell.length_a   1.000
_cell.length_b   1.000
_cell.length_c   1.000
_cell.angle_alpha   90.00
_cell.angle_beta   90.00
_cell.angle_gamma   90.00
#
_symmetry.space_group_name_H-M   'P 1'
#
loop_
_entity.id
_entity.type
_entity.pdbx_description
1 polymer ?
#
loop_
_entity_poly.entity_id
_entity_poly.type
_entity_poly.pdbx_seq_one_letter_code
_entity_poly.pdbx_strand_id
1 'polypeptide(L)'
;MTERDTMNANAEDTYLRDVGKRLRTLTPEQRGAVLDDVRAHFADAADAGRSPEQAAESLGDPAQFTERVRAELGHDTGRTDRMWRVLQWLATGAAVFTAMFVSFLWPDTILPGLDTQVEQSGFGIVLLNLVPALVAALPLFVPGRARKITAVAVAVVLTVLSLVGTTTFHTLTAMLAWAALAVPAIARGGRPAAAWRITGGVVAILPAVLLVVGGLVGSYGIDPDGWLWIGGFVVIGALIMVGRAWAGAVVAVAGVAVLVVATLDVGMITLGIWWAGGVLFTVGVSHAVAHARPRTLAGE
;
A
#
# COMPACT_ATOMS: atom_id res chain seq x y z
N MET A 1 31.29 10.36 -45.09
CA MET A 1 31.03 9.70 -43.79
C MET A 1 32.32 9.01 -43.39
N THR A 2 33.06 9.61 -42.48
CA THR A 2 34.37 9.15 -42.02
C THR A 2 34.20 8.13 -40.90
N GLU A 3 35.22 7.30 -40.64
CA GLU A 3 35.24 6.32 -39.54
C GLU A 3 34.93 6.97 -38.16
N ARG A 4 35.31 8.24 -38.03
CA ARG A 4 35.01 9.10 -36.88
C ARG A 4 33.51 9.40 -36.74
N ASP A 5 32.81 9.67 -37.84
CA ASP A 5 31.36 9.90 -37.83
C ASP A 5 30.59 8.64 -37.41
N THR A 6 31.07 7.45 -37.79
CA THR A 6 30.48 6.16 -37.40
C THR A 6 30.74 5.78 -35.94
N MET A 7 31.93 6.04 -35.39
CA MET A 7 32.21 5.84 -33.96
C MET A 7 31.37 6.80 -33.10
N ASN A 8 31.30 8.06 -33.52
CA ASN A 8 30.54 9.10 -32.83
C ASN A 8 29.05 8.74 -32.73
N ALA A 9 28.43 8.31 -33.83
CA ALA A 9 27.03 7.86 -33.84
C ALA A 9 26.81 6.65 -32.92
N ASN A 10 27.76 5.72 -32.85
CA ASN A 10 27.64 4.52 -32.02
C ASN A 10 27.64 4.79 -30.52
N ALA A 11 28.43 5.76 -30.04
CA ALA A 11 28.49 6.11 -28.61
C ALA A 11 27.20 6.81 -28.14
N GLU A 12 26.72 7.80 -28.90
CA GLU A 12 25.44 8.49 -28.64
C GLU A 12 24.27 7.50 -28.67
N ASP A 13 24.16 6.69 -29.72
CA ASP A 13 23.09 5.69 -29.86
C ASP A 13 23.09 4.68 -28.71
N THR A 14 24.28 4.29 -28.25
CA THR A 14 24.41 3.35 -27.13
C THR A 14 23.94 3.99 -25.83
N TYR A 15 24.34 5.25 -25.57
CA TYR A 15 23.90 5.99 -24.39
C TYR A 15 22.38 6.20 -24.38
N LEU A 16 21.82 6.70 -25.49
CA LEU A 16 20.38 6.93 -25.66
C LEU A 16 19.57 5.64 -25.54
N ARG A 17 20.08 4.52 -26.07
CA ARG A 17 19.43 3.21 -25.95
C ARG A 17 19.38 2.74 -24.50
N ASP A 18 20.47 2.91 -23.75
CA ASP A 18 20.54 2.51 -22.35
C ASP A 18 19.66 3.39 -21.45
N VAL A 19 19.72 4.71 -21.64
CA VAL A 19 18.84 5.68 -20.98
C VAL A 19 17.38 5.37 -21.32
N GLY A 20 17.05 5.19 -22.59
CA GLY A 20 15.70 4.88 -23.07
C GLY A 20 15.16 3.57 -22.51
N LYS A 21 15.99 2.52 -22.39
CA LYS A 21 15.63 1.24 -21.76
C LYS A 21 15.32 1.40 -20.28
N ARG A 22 16.10 2.22 -19.57
CA ARG A 22 15.92 2.49 -18.13
C ARG A 22 14.73 3.40 -17.86
N LEU A 23 14.40 4.33 -18.75
CA LEU A 23 13.26 5.25 -18.61
C LEU A 23 11.93 4.67 -19.12
N ARG A 24 11.85 3.39 -19.46
CA ARG A 24 10.60 2.72 -19.91
C ARG A 24 9.44 2.80 -18.91
N THR A 25 9.71 3.11 -17.66
CA THR A 25 8.68 3.30 -16.62
C THR A 25 8.03 4.67 -16.65
N LEU A 26 8.61 5.65 -17.35
CA LEU A 26 8.03 6.98 -17.52
C LEU A 26 6.96 6.97 -18.62
N THR A 27 6.12 8.01 -18.64
CA THR A 27 5.20 8.23 -19.76
C THR A 27 5.97 8.44 -21.06
N PRO A 28 5.39 8.10 -22.23
CA PRO A 28 6.04 8.32 -23.52
C PRO A 28 6.50 9.77 -23.73
N GLU A 29 5.69 10.73 -23.27
CA GLU A 29 5.97 12.17 -23.33
C GLU A 29 7.18 12.55 -22.47
N GLN A 30 7.20 12.18 -21.18
CA GLN A 30 8.32 12.47 -20.29
C GLN A 30 9.61 11.80 -20.76
N ARG A 31 9.51 10.55 -21.22
CA ARG A 31 10.66 9.83 -21.78
C ARG A 31 11.17 10.52 -23.05
N GLY A 32 10.27 10.99 -23.90
CA GLY A 32 10.60 11.75 -25.11
C GLY A 32 11.37 13.01 -24.75
N ALA A 33 10.82 13.84 -23.87
CA ALA A 33 11.47 15.07 -23.41
C ALA A 33 12.89 14.83 -22.85
N VAL A 34 13.07 13.83 -21.99
CA VAL A 34 14.40 13.52 -21.44
C VAL A 34 15.37 13.05 -22.54
N LEU A 35 14.91 12.22 -23.48
CA LEU A 35 15.76 11.76 -24.58
C LEU A 35 16.10 12.90 -25.55
N ASP A 36 15.18 13.85 -25.75
CA ASP A 36 15.42 15.04 -26.56
C ASP A 36 16.43 15.99 -25.88
N ASP A 37 16.35 16.17 -24.57
CA ASP A 37 17.34 16.93 -23.80
C ASP A 37 18.74 16.28 -23.87
N VAL A 38 18.81 14.94 -23.78
CA VAL A 38 20.09 14.23 -23.93
C VAL A 38 20.64 14.41 -25.34
N ARG A 39 19.81 14.28 -26.39
CA ARG A 39 20.24 14.55 -27.78
C ARG A 39 20.74 15.97 -27.96
N ALA A 40 20.05 16.95 -27.39
CA ALA A 40 20.47 18.34 -27.42
C ALA A 40 21.85 18.52 -26.77
N HIS A 41 22.11 17.87 -25.63
CA HIS A 41 23.42 17.90 -24.98
C HIS A 41 24.56 17.30 -25.84
N PHE A 42 24.28 16.22 -26.58
CA PHE A 42 25.23 15.66 -27.55
C PHE A 42 25.47 16.61 -28.74
N ALA A 43 24.42 17.26 -29.25
CA ALA A 43 24.54 18.27 -30.30
C ALA A 43 25.37 19.48 -29.86
N ASP A 44 25.10 20.02 -28.67
CA ASP A 44 25.88 21.13 -28.09
C ASP A 44 27.35 20.76 -27.86
N ALA A 45 27.62 19.50 -27.48
CA ALA A 45 28.97 18.99 -27.37
C ALA A 45 29.68 18.91 -28.73
N ALA A 46 28.98 18.44 -29.76
CA ALA A 46 29.51 18.37 -31.12
C ALA A 46 29.81 19.77 -31.68
N ASP A 47 28.93 20.75 -31.47
CA ASP A 47 29.13 22.14 -31.87
C ASP A 47 30.33 22.79 -31.15
N ALA A 48 30.60 22.36 -29.91
CA ALA A 48 31.79 22.75 -29.15
C ALA A 48 33.07 21.97 -29.52
N GLY A 49 33.01 21.08 -30.52
CA GLY A 49 34.13 20.26 -30.95
C GLY A 49 34.52 19.11 -30.00
N ARG A 50 33.66 18.77 -29.03
CA ARG A 50 33.85 17.63 -28.12
C ARG A 50 33.39 16.33 -28.77
N SER A 51 34.03 15.21 -28.41
CA SER A 51 33.57 13.90 -28.91
C SER A 51 32.35 13.40 -28.14
N PRO A 52 31.54 12.48 -28.71
CA PRO A 52 30.40 11.89 -28.02
C PRO A 52 30.78 11.11 -26.76
N GLU A 53 31.98 10.52 -26.69
CA GLU A 53 32.47 9.89 -25.45
C GLU A 53 32.65 10.93 -24.34
N GLN A 54 33.19 12.11 -24.67
CA GLN A 54 33.32 13.22 -23.72
C GLN A 54 31.94 13.78 -23.31
N ALA A 55 30.99 13.83 -24.24
CA ALA A 55 29.62 14.21 -23.95
C ALA A 55 28.95 13.21 -23.00
N ALA A 56 29.08 11.91 -23.27
CA ALA A 56 28.57 10.83 -22.42
C ALA A 56 29.23 10.84 -21.02
N GLU A 57 30.54 11.05 -20.96
CA GLU A 57 31.29 11.16 -19.70
C GLU A 57 30.81 12.35 -18.87
N SER A 58 30.49 13.48 -19.52
CA SER A 58 29.94 14.66 -18.82
C SER A 58 28.53 14.43 -18.25
N LEU A 59 27.72 13.56 -18.88
CA LEU A 59 26.43 13.15 -18.35
C LEU A 59 26.57 12.10 -17.22
N GLY A 60 27.69 11.37 -17.22
CA GLY A 60 28.01 10.32 -16.26
C GLY A 60 27.35 8.99 -16.60
N ASP A 61 27.42 8.04 -15.67
CA ASP A 61 26.86 6.70 -15.86
C ASP A 61 25.33 6.76 -16.14
N PRO A 62 24.83 6.07 -17.19
CA PRO A 62 23.41 6.06 -17.52
C PRO A 62 22.48 5.61 -16.38
N ALA A 63 22.95 4.75 -15.46
CA ALA A 63 22.15 4.36 -14.30
C ALA A 63 21.95 5.54 -13.36
N GLN A 64 23.04 6.21 -13.00
CA GLN A 64 23.02 7.35 -12.10
C GLN A 64 22.27 8.54 -12.71
N PHE A 65 22.47 8.82 -14.01
CA PHE A 65 21.72 9.84 -14.73
C PHE A 65 20.21 9.57 -14.68
N THR A 66 19.78 8.36 -15.06
CA THR A 66 18.35 8.03 -15.06
C THR A 66 17.73 7.97 -13.68
N GLU A 67 18.50 7.67 -12.63
CA GLU A 67 18.05 7.75 -11.25
C GLU A 67 17.84 9.21 -10.80
N ARG A 68 18.78 10.11 -11.12
CA ARG A 68 18.63 11.55 -10.87
C ARG A 68 17.41 12.13 -11.59
N VAL A 69 17.27 11.85 -12.89
CA VAL A 69 16.11 12.30 -13.68
C VAL A 69 14.80 11.75 -13.11
N ARG A 70 14.76 10.48 -12.71
CA ARG A 70 13.55 9.93 -12.05
C ARG A 70 13.26 10.65 -10.73
N ALA A 71 14.28 10.94 -9.92
CA ALA A 71 14.10 11.67 -8.67
C ALA A 71 13.59 13.11 -8.90
N GLU A 72 14.13 13.81 -9.90
CA GLU A 72 13.66 15.14 -10.33
C GLU A 72 12.20 15.10 -10.81
N LEU A 73 11.82 14.03 -11.53
CA LEU A 73 10.44 13.77 -11.94
C LEU A 73 9.57 13.15 -10.82
N GLY A 74 10.06 13.09 -9.57
CA GLY A 74 9.32 12.61 -8.40
C GLY A 74 9.15 11.08 -8.28
N HIS A 75 9.82 10.30 -9.12
CA HIS A 75 9.78 8.83 -9.16
C HIS A 75 10.84 8.20 -8.25
N ASP A 76 10.64 8.29 -6.93
CA ASP A 76 11.51 7.67 -5.91
C ASP A 76 11.14 6.18 -5.71
N THR A 77 11.98 5.29 -6.24
CA THR A 77 11.84 3.82 -6.10
C THR A 77 12.03 3.35 -4.66
N GLY A 78 12.89 4.01 -3.88
CA GLY A 78 13.14 3.70 -2.48
C GLY A 78 11.93 4.03 -1.60
N ARG A 79 11.25 5.14 -1.88
CA ARG A 79 9.99 5.50 -1.22
C ARG A 79 8.92 4.44 -1.47
N THR A 80 8.66 4.09 -2.73
CA THR A 80 7.60 3.14 -3.07
C THR A 80 7.87 1.73 -2.53
N ASP A 81 9.13 1.28 -2.53
CA ASP A 81 9.52 0.00 -1.89
C ASP A 81 9.29 0.03 -0.38
N ARG A 82 9.64 1.14 0.30
CA ARG A 82 9.38 1.30 1.73
C ARG A 82 7.89 1.26 2.06
N MET A 83 7.07 1.96 1.28
CA MET A 83 5.61 1.98 1.44
C MET A 83 5.03 0.56 1.33
N TRP A 84 5.45 -0.18 0.30
CA TRP A 84 5.08 -1.57 0.12
C TRP A 84 5.48 -2.43 1.32
N ARG A 85 6.74 -2.34 1.79
CA ARG A 85 7.23 -3.13 2.94
C ARG A 85 6.44 -2.85 4.21
N VAL A 86 6.18 -1.57 4.51
CA VAL A 86 5.42 -1.18 5.72
C VAL A 86 4.02 -1.80 5.68
N LEU A 87 3.30 -1.65 4.57
CA LEU A 87 1.96 -2.21 4.43
C LEU A 87 1.95 -3.74 4.46
N GLN A 88 2.94 -4.38 3.85
CA GLN A 88 3.07 -5.84 3.87
C GLN A 88 3.36 -6.38 5.28
N TRP A 89 4.27 -5.74 6.03
CA TRP A 89 4.53 -6.10 7.42
C TRP A 89 3.30 -5.89 8.31
N LEU A 90 2.53 -4.83 8.07
CA LEU A 90 1.28 -4.61 8.77
C LEU A 90 0.23 -5.66 8.42
N ALA A 91 0.16 -6.11 7.16
CA ALA A 91 -0.72 -7.22 6.76
C ALA A 91 -0.34 -8.51 7.51
N THR A 92 0.96 -8.84 7.59
CA THR A 92 1.45 -9.99 8.35
C THR A 92 1.12 -9.85 9.84
N GLY A 93 1.41 -8.69 10.43
CA GLY A 93 1.11 -8.42 11.84
C GLY A 93 -0.39 -8.51 12.16
N ALA A 94 -1.24 -7.98 11.27
CA ALA A 94 -2.69 -8.10 11.39
C ALA A 94 -3.14 -9.56 11.36
N ALA A 95 -2.61 -10.40 10.47
CA ALA A 95 -2.96 -11.84 10.49
C ALA A 95 -2.48 -12.56 11.75
N VAL A 96 -1.29 -12.25 12.28
CA VAL A 96 -0.84 -12.82 13.56
C VAL A 96 -1.76 -12.40 14.70
N PHE A 97 -2.14 -11.12 14.74
CA PHE A 97 -3.08 -10.60 15.74
C PHE A 97 -4.46 -11.24 15.60
N THR A 98 -5.00 -11.35 14.39
CA THR A 98 -6.26 -12.06 14.12
C THR A 98 -6.18 -13.51 14.58
N ALA A 99 -5.10 -14.22 14.27
CA ALA A 99 -4.91 -15.61 14.69
C ALA A 99 -4.93 -15.72 16.21
N MET A 100 -4.21 -14.85 16.92
CA MET A 100 -4.22 -14.78 18.38
C MET A 100 -5.64 -14.50 18.91
N PHE A 101 -6.34 -13.52 18.35
CA PHE A 101 -7.69 -13.16 18.75
C PHE A 101 -8.67 -14.33 18.59
N VAL A 102 -8.73 -14.95 17.40
CA VAL A 102 -9.62 -16.08 17.12
C VAL A 102 -9.30 -17.28 18.01
N SER A 103 -8.02 -17.52 18.30
CA SER A 103 -7.60 -18.71 19.04
C SER A 103 -7.83 -18.61 20.54
N PHE A 104 -7.60 -17.44 21.13
CA PHE A 104 -7.54 -17.26 22.58
C PHE A 104 -8.64 -16.37 23.15
N LEU A 105 -9.24 -15.50 22.35
CA LEU A 105 -10.19 -14.48 22.83
C LEU A 105 -11.60 -14.68 22.27
N TRP A 106 -11.74 -15.32 21.11
CA TRP A 106 -13.04 -15.63 20.53
C TRP A 106 -13.62 -16.91 21.15
N PRO A 107 -14.80 -16.86 21.80
CA PRO A 107 -15.49 -18.03 22.32
C PRO A 107 -15.95 -18.89 21.15
N ASP A 108 -15.76 -20.20 21.24
CA ASP A 108 -16.27 -21.08 20.21
C ASP A 108 -17.79 -21.17 20.31
N THR A 109 -18.49 -20.68 19.28
CA THR A 109 -19.96 -20.69 19.23
C THR A 109 -20.52 -22.03 18.76
N ILE A 110 -19.68 -23.00 18.38
CA ILE A 110 -20.11 -24.27 17.78
C ILE A 110 -20.61 -25.26 18.85
N LEU A 111 -20.14 -25.16 20.09
CA LEU A 111 -20.60 -26.00 21.22
C LEU A 111 -20.76 -25.15 22.48
N PRO A 112 -21.89 -25.25 23.21
CA PRO A 112 -22.16 -24.41 24.37
C PRO A 112 -21.18 -24.70 25.53
N GLY A 113 -20.24 -23.79 25.73
CA GLY A 113 -19.25 -23.70 26.79
C GLY A 113 -18.37 -22.49 26.52
N LEU A 114 -17.94 -21.73 27.53
CA LEU A 114 -17.05 -20.56 27.34
C LEU A 114 -15.61 -20.96 26.97
N ASP A 115 -15.40 -22.22 26.58
CA ASP A 115 -14.07 -22.76 26.30
C ASP A 115 -13.56 -22.17 24.98
N THR A 116 -12.33 -21.68 25.02
CA THR A 116 -11.61 -21.13 23.87
C THR A 116 -11.30 -22.22 22.84
N GLN A 117 -11.01 -21.83 21.59
CA GLN A 117 -10.66 -22.80 20.54
C GLN A 117 -9.44 -23.67 20.93
N VAL A 118 -8.50 -23.11 21.69
CA VAL A 118 -7.34 -23.84 22.24
C VAL A 118 -7.75 -24.93 23.21
N GLU A 119 -8.68 -24.64 24.11
CA GLU A 119 -9.17 -25.59 25.11
C GLU A 119 -9.96 -26.73 24.46
N GLN A 120 -10.72 -26.43 23.40
CA GLN A 120 -11.57 -27.40 22.72
C GLN A 120 -10.83 -28.24 21.66
N SER A 121 -10.06 -27.60 20.79
CA SER A 121 -9.44 -28.23 19.62
C SER A 121 -7.97 -28.61 19.84
N GLY A 122 -7.38 -28.16 20.95
CA GLY A 122 -5.97 -28.34 21.24
C GLY A 122 -5.05 -27.42 20.44
N PHE A 123 -3.83 -27.25 20.95
CA PHE A 123 -2.85 -26.30 20.42
C PHE A 123 -2.49 -26.54 18.94
N GLY A 124 -2.46 -27.81 18.49
CA GLY A 124 -2.10 -28.16 17.11
C GLY A 124 -3.06 -27.62 16.05
N ILE A 125 -4.37 -27.64 16.32
CA ILE A 125 -5.40 -27.12 15.40
C ILE A 125 -5.33 -25.59 15.36
N VAL A 126 -5.10 -24.95 16.50
CA VAL A 126 -4.95 -23.50 16.62
C VAL A 126 -3.79 -22.95 15.79
N LEU A 127 -2.71 -23.71 15.62
CA LEU A 127 -1.61 -23.31 14.74
C LEU A 127 -2.06 -23.11 13.28
N LEU A 128 -3.16 -23.73 12.84
CA LEU A 128 -3.71 -23.50 11.50
C LEU A 128 -4.22 -22.07 11.32
N ASN A 129 -4.60 -21.38 12.40
CA ASN A 129 -4.97 -19.96 12.34
C ASN A 129 -3.78 -19.07 11.95
N LEU A 130 -2.53 -19.56 12.02
CA LEU A 130 -1.35 -18.83 11.55
C LEU A 130 -1.11 -18.97 10.03
N VAL A 131 -1.83 -19.84 9.32
CA VAL A 131 -1.65 -20.02 7.88
C VAL A 131 -1.82 -18.69 7.10
N PRO A 132 -2.85 -17.86 7.36
CA PRO A 132 -2.96 -16.54 6.72
C PRO A 132 -1.77 -15.62 7.00
N ALA A 133 -1.15 -15.70 8.19
CA ALA A 133 0.04 -14.92 8.52
C ALA A 133 1.25 -15.36 7.71
N LEU A 134 1.46 -16.67 7.58
CA LEU A 134 2.52 -17.24 6.73
C LEU A 134 2.33 -16.84 5.27
N VAL A 135 1.10 -16.95 4.76
CA VAL A 135 0.74 -16.53 3.39
C VAL A 135 1.01 -15.05 3.19
N ALA A 136 0.61 -14.19 4.13
CA ALA A 136 0.88 -12.76 4.09
C ALA A 136 2.38 -12.43 4.15
N ALA A 137 3.21 -13.25 4.79
CA ALA A 137 4.65 -13.00 4.88
C ALA A 137 5.42 -13.38 3.60
N LEU A 138 4.89 -14.28 2.76
CA LEU A 138 5.56 -14.79 1.56
C LEU A 138 6.20 -13.71 0.66
N PRO A 139 5.51 -12.60 0.31
CA PRO A 139 6.07 -11.60 -0.61
C PRO A 139 7.33 -10.93 -0.08
N LEU A 140 7.57 -10.93 1.24
CA LEU A 140 8.75 -10.33 1.88
C LEU A 140 10.04 -11.10 1.60
N PHE A 141 9.93 -12.41 1.34
CA PHE A 141 11.08 -13.30 1.10
C PHE A 141 11.34 -13.57 -0.38
N VAL A 142 10.48 -13.05 -1.27
CA VAL A 142 10.54 -13.31 -2.71
C VAL A 142 11.43 -12.26 -3.41
N PRO A 143 12.29 -12.67 -4.37
CA PRO A 143 13.10 -11.73 -5.14
C PRO A 143 12.24 -10.73 -5.91
N GLY A 144 12.76 -9.51 -6.09
CA GLY A 144 12.00 -8.37 -6.64
C GLY A 144 11.31 -8.62 -7.99
N ARG A 145 11.86 -9.53 -8.82
CA ARG A 145 11.26 -9.92 -10.12
C ARG A 145 9.91 -10.63 -9.97
N ALA A 146 9.76 -11.49 -8.96
CA ALA A 146 8.54 -12.28 -8.73
C ALA A 146 7.62 -11.64 -7.68
N ARG A 147 8.14 -10.71 -6.87
CA ARG A 147 7.43 -10.08 -5.74
C ARG A 147 6.03 -9.56 -6.08
N LYS A 148 5.85 -8.88 -7.22
CA LYS A 148 4.54 -8.35 -7.62
C LYS A 148 3.52 -9.46 -7.87
N ILE A 149 3.91 -10.50 -8.61
CA ILE A 149 3.03 -11.64 -8.92
C ILE A 149 2.68 -12.37 -7.62
N THR A 150 3.66 -12.62 -6.76
CA THR A 150 3.41 -13.27 -5.47
C THR A 150 2.52 -12.41 -4.57
N ALA A 151 2.72 -11.10 -4.50
CA ALA A 151 1.87 -10.22 -3.69
C ALA A 151 0.41 -10.19 -4.19
N VAL A 152 0.18 -10.22 -5.50
CA VAL A 152 -1.17 -10.35 -6.08
C VAL A 152 -1.80 -11.70 -5.71
N ALA A 153 -1.06 -12.79 -5.90
CA ALA A 153 -1.54 -14.13 -5.56
C ALA A 153 -1.90 -14.23 -4.07
N VAL A 154 -1.06 -13.69 -3.19
CA VAL A 154 -1.28 -13.62 -1.74
C VAL A 154 -2.52 -12.80 -1.41
N ALA A 155 -2.71 -11.61 -2.01
CA ALA A 155 -3.89 -10.79 -1.76
C ALA A 155 -5.19 -11.51 -2.20
N VAL A 156 -5.17 -12.21 -3.34
CA VAL A 156 -6.30 -13.02 -3.81
C VAL A 156 -6.58 -14.18 -2.85
N VAL A 157 -5.57 -14.96 -2.47
CA VAL A 157 -5.72 -16.09 -1.54
C VAL A 157 -6.27 -15.61 -0.20
N LEU A 158 -5.74 -14.53 0.37
CA LEU A 158 -6.24 -13.95 1.62
C LEU A 158 -7.68 -13.45 1.48
N THR A 159 -8.06 -12.91 0.33
CA THR A 159 -9.44 -12.49 0.06
C THR A 159 -10.37 -13.70 0.03
N VAL A 160 -10.01 -14.75 -0.70
CA VAL A 160 -10.79 -16.00 -0.75
C VAL A 160 -10.92 -16.61 0.64
N LEU A 161 -9.81 -16.73 1.38
CA LEU A 161 -9.84 -17.19 2.76
C LEU A 161 -10.76 -16.32 3.61
N SER A 162 -10.74 -15.00 3.49
CA SER A 162 -11.60 -14.11 4.28
C SER A 162 -13.11 -14.26 4.00
N LEU A 163 -13.50 -14.88 2.88
CA LEU A 163 -14.91 -15.09 2.53
C LEU A 163 -15.47 -16.44 3.00
N VAL A 164 -14.66 -17.33 3.58
CA VAL A 164 -15.04 -18.72 3.89
C VAL A 164 -15.24 -18.94 5.39
N GLY A 165 -16.47 -18.84 5.89
CA GLY A 165 -16.80 -19.30 7.25
C GLY A 165 -16.10 -18.51 8.37
N THR A 166 -15.39 -19.19 9.28
CA THR A 166 -14.78 -18.60 10.49
C THR A 166 -13.57 -17.69 10.23
N THR A 167 -13.05 -17.67 9.00
CA THR A 167 -11.86 -16.89 8.64
C THR A 167 -12.18 -15.44 8.26
N THR A 168 -13.43 -14.97 8.37
CA THR A 168 -13.83 -13.59 8.04
C THR A 168 -13.12 -12.51 8.87
N PHE A 169 -12.56 -12.86 10.02
CA PHE A 169 -11.68 -11.96 10.78
C PHE A 169 -10.36 -11.61 10.05
N HIS A 170 -9.99 -12.34 9.00
CA HIS A 170 -8.80 -12.07 8.17
C HIS A 170 -9.04 -11.04 7.06
N THR A 171 -10.27 -10.49 6.97
CA THR A 171 -10.60 -9.42 6.01
C THR A 171 -9.64 -8.24 6.12
N LEU A 172 -9.26 -7.83 7.34
CA LEU A 172 -8.26 -6.79 7.57
C LEU A 172 -6.91 -7.10 6.89
N THR A 173 -6.44 -8.33 6.99
CA THR A 173 -5.18 -8.76 6.36
C THR A 173 -5.27 -8.70 4.84
N ALA A 174 -6.40 -9.13 4.26
CA ALA A 174 -6.64 -9.03 2.83
C ALA A 174 -6.66 -7.55 2.37
N MET A 175 -7.33 -6.67 3.11
CA MET A 175 -7.36 -5.23 2.82
C MET A 175 -5.96 -4.62 2.81
N LEU A 176 -5.12 -4.93 3.80
CA LEU A 176 -3.74 -4.45 3.88
C LEU A 176 -2.84 -5.02 2.77
N ALA A 177 -3.04 -6.28 2.38
CA ALA A 177 -2.32 -6.88 1.25
C ALA A 177 -2.67 -6.18 -0.08
N TRP A 178 -3.94 -5.85 -0.31
CA TRP A 178 -4.35 -5.04 -1.45
C TRP A 178 -3.81 -3.61 -1.37
N ALA A 179 -3.82 -3.00 -0.19
CA ALA A 179 -3.24 -1.68 0.02
C ALA A 179 -1.73 -1.66 -0.31
N ALA A 180 -0.98 -2.70 0.07
CA ALA A 180 0.44 -2.83 -0.26
C ALA A 180 0.69 -2.81 -1.78
N LEU A 181 -0.25 -3.29 -2.60
CA LEU A 181 -0.17 -3.23 -4.06
C LEU A 181 -0.60 -1.87 -4.63
N ALA A 182 -1.73 -1.35 -4.15
CA ALA A 182 -2.37 -0.15 -4.71
C ALA A 182 -1.64 1.14 -4.30
N VAL A 183 -1.31 1.30 -3.02
CA VAL A 183 -0.79 2.55 -2.46
C VAL A 183 0.54 2.96 -3.12
N PRO A 184 1.56 2.08 -3.23
CA PRO A 184 2.81 2.45 -3.88
C PRO A 184 2.62 2.74 -5.37
N ALA A 185 1.67 2.08 -6.04
CA ALA A 185 1.38 2.31 -7.45
C ALA A 185 0.78 3.69 -7.70
N ILE A 186 -0.14 4.11 -6.83
CA ILE A 186 -0.81 5.41 -6.90
C ILE A 186 0.14 6.54 -6.49
N ALA A 187 1.04 6.29 -5.53
CA ALA A 187 2.02 7.27 -5.07
C ALA A 187 3.26 7.40 -5.96
N ARG A 188 3.40 6.62 -7.05
CA ARG A 188 4.58 6.70 -7.96
C ARG A 188 4.76 8.10 -8.55
N GLY A 189 3.67 8.81 -8.83
CA GLY A 189 3.68 10.15 -9.41
C GLY A 189 3.76 11.29 -8.39
N GLY A 190 4.05 11.00 -7.12
CA GLY A 190 4.20 12.03 -6.09
C GLY A 190 3.03 12.08 -5.10
N ARG A 191 2.44 13.27 -4.89
CA ARG A 191 1.35 13.44 -3.92
C ARG A 191 0.11 12.70 -4.44
N PRO A 192 -0.60 11.93 -3.60
CA PRO A 192 -1.78 11.21 -4.03
C PRO A 192 -2.85 12.19 -4.55
N ALA A 193 -3.44 11.85 -5.69
CA ALA A 193 -4.45 12.66 -6.36
C ALA A 193 -5.67 12.90 -5.47
N ALA A 194 -6.42 13.98 -5.76
CA ALA A 194 -7.67 14.29 -5.07
C ALA A 194 -8.66 13.11 -5.10
N ALA A 195 -8.74 12.39 -6.22
CA ALA A 195 -9.54 11.18 -6.37
C ALA A 195 -9.21 10.12 -5.30
N TRP A 196 -7.93 9.88 -4.99
CA TRP A 196 -7.53 8.91 -3.96
C TRP A 196 -8.02 9.31 -2.56
N ARG A 197 -7.93 10.60 -2.23
CA ARG A 197 -8.41 11.15 -0.96
C ARG A 197 -9.93 11.03 -0.83
N ILE A 198 -10.65 11.32 -1.91
CA ILE A 198 -12.11 11.18 -1.96
C ILE A 198 -12.49 9.71 -1.80
N THR A 199 -11.91 8.80 -2.58
CA THR A 199 -12.17 7.36 -2.48
C THR A 199 -11.87 6.84 -1.07
N GLY A 200 -10.71 7.18 -0.49
CA GLY A 200 -10.36 6.79 0.87
C GLY A 200 -11.35 7.32 1.91
N GLY A 201 -11.77 8.59 1.77
CA GLY A 201 -12.79 9.18 2.63
C GLY A 201 -14.15 8.49 2.52
N VAL A 202 -14.61 8.21 1.29
CA VAL A 202 -15.87 7.49 1.05
C VAL A 202 -15.83 6.08 1.66
N VAL A 203 -14.72 5.36 1.48
CA VAL A 203 -14.53 4.02 2.07
C VAL A 203 -14.52 4.08 3.60
N ALA A 204 -13.91 5.10 4.21
CA ALA A 204 -13.92 5.30 5.66
C ALA A 204 -15.32 5.62 6.23
N ILE A 205 -16.23 6.16 5.42
CA ILE A 205 -17.63 6.45 5.79
C ILE A 205 -18.52 5.20 5.64
N LEU A 206 -18.09 4.20 4.88
CA LEU A 206 -18.89 3.01 4.59
C LEU A 206 -19.46 2.31 5.86
N PRO A 207 -18.74 2.16 6.98
CA PRO A 207 -19.32 1.64 8.21
C PRO A 207 -20.54 2.44 8.71
N ALA A 208 -20.51 3.78 8.65
CA ALA A 208 -21.65 4.61 9.02
C ALA A 208 -22.84 4.42 8.06
N VAL A 209 -22.59 4.27 6.76
CA VAL A 209 -23.65 3.99 5.79
C VAL A 209 -24.33 2.66 6.12
N LEU A 210 -23.54 1.62 6.39
CA LEU A 210 -24.08 0.31 6.78
C LEU A 210 -24.86 0.39 8.10
N LEU A 211 -24.40 1.20 9.06
CA LEU A 211 -25.11 1.46 10.32
C LEU A 211 -26.49 2.10 10.09
N VAL A 212 -26.54 3.15 9.26
CA VAL A 212 -27.80 3.84 8.94
C VAL A 212 -28.74 2.92 8.16
N VAL A 213 -28.24 2.21 7.14
CA VAL A 213 -29.05 1.31 6.31
C VAL A 213 -29.63 0.17 7.16
N GLY A 214 -28.83 -0.45 8.01
CA GLY A 214 -29.31 -1.51 8.91
C GLY A 214 -30.40 -1.04 9.87
N GLY A 215 -30.25 0.17 10.42
CA GLY A 215 -31.27 0.79 11.25
C GLY A 215 -32.57 1.11 10.49
N LEU A 216 -32.47 1.65 9.27
CA LEU A 216 -33.64 1.98 8.44
C LEU A 216 -34.42 0.73 7.98
N VAL A 217 -33.73 -0.38 7.74
CA VAL A 217 -34.34 -1.67 7.39
C VAL A 217 -34.90 -2.39 8.63
N GLY A 218 -34.70 -1.85 9.83
CA GLY A 218 -35.21 -2.41 11.08
C GLY A 218 -34.43 -3.64 11.57
N SER A 219 -33.19 -3.82 11.11
CA SER A 219 -32.33 -4.92 11.58
C SER A 219 -31.88 -4.74 13.04
N TYR A 220 -31.80 -3.49 13.50
CA TYR A 220 -31.52 -3.09 14.89
C TYR A 220 -31.97 -1.65 15.12
N GLY A 221 -32.14 -1.25 16.38
CA GLY A 221 -32.36 0.16 16.75
C GLY A 221 -31.07 0.97 16.70
N ILE A 222 -31.13 2.23 16.26
CA ILE A 222 -30.02 3.17 16.41
C ILE A 222 -30.23 3.97 17.70
N ASP A 223 -29.61 3.47 18.77
CA ASP A 223 -29.55 4.15 20.05
C ASP A 223 -28.68 5.44 19.96
N PRO A 224 -28.76 6.36 20.95
CA PRO A 224 -28.00 7.62 20.91
C PRO A 224 -26.48 7.47 20.71
N ASP A 225 -25.90 6.38 21.21
CA ASP A 225 -24.50 6.00 20.99
C ASP A 225 -24.21 5.58 19.55
N GLY A 226 -25.15 4.90 18.88
CA GLY A 226 -25.08 4.59 17.44
C GLY A 226 -24.94 5.84 16.57
N TRP A 227 -25.63 6.93 16.94
CA TRP A 227 -25.47 8.23 16.26
C TRP A 227 -24.09 8.85 16.48
N LEU A 228 -23.47 8.66 17.65
CA LEU A 228 -22.10 9.09 17.90
C LEU A 228 -21.10 8.34 17.01
N TRP A 229 -21.28 7.02 16.83
CA TRP A 229 -20.47 6.22 15.91
C TRP A 229 -20.61 6.69 14.47
N ILE A 230 -21.84 6.90 14.00
CA ILE A 230 -22.12 7.41 12.65
C ILE A 230 -21.42 8.76 12.43
N GLY A 231 -21.59 9.71 13.36
CA GLY A 231 -20.93 11.01 13.31
C GLY A 231 -19.40 10.89 13.31
N GLY A 232 -18.84 10.01 14.13
CA GLY A 232 -17.42 9.73 14.21
C GLY A 232 -16.84 9.25 12.87
N PHE A 233 -17.45 8.25 12.23
CA PHE A 233 -17.02 7.77 10.91
C PHE A 233 -17.11 8.85 9.83
N VAL A 234 -18.16 9.68 9.85
CA VAL A 234 -18.31 10.81 8.91
C VAL A 234 -17.19 11.84 9.09
N VAL A 235 -16.88 12.22 10.33
CA VAL A 235 -15.79 13.15 10.64
C VAL A 235 -14.44 12.57 10.19
N ILE A 236 -14.17 11.30 10.49
CA ILE A 236 -12.96 10.58 10.08
C ILE A 236 -12.81 10.54 8.56
N GLY A 237 -13.88 10.23 7.83
CA GLY A 237 -13.89 10.24 6.37
C GLY A 237 -13.62 11.64 5.81
N ALA A 238 -14.28 12.67 6.35
CA ALA A 238 -14.04 14.05 5.97
C ALA A 238 -12.58 14.48 6.21
N LEU A 239 -11.97 14.06 7.34
CA LEU A 239 -10.56 14.34 7.64
C LEU A 239 -9.61 13.76 6.58
N ILE A 240 -9.87 12.54 6.08
CA ILE A 240 -9.10 11.95 4.97
C ILE A 240 -9.27 12.76 3.69
N MET A 241 -10.50 13.21 3.40
CA MET A 241 -10.79 14.04 2.21
C MET A 241 -10.03 15.38 2.24
N VAL A 242 -9.77 15.97 3.41
CA VAL A 242 -8.96 17.21 3.57
C VAL A 242 -7.48 17.00 3.23
N GLY A 243 -7.00 15.75 3.22
CA GLY A 243 -5.66 15.37 2.72
C GLY A 243 -4.49 15.94 3.49
N ARG A 244 -4.66 16.18 4.78
CA ARG A 244 -3.52 16.43 5.67
C ARG A 244 -2.82 15.11 5.98
N ALA A 245 -1.49 15.16 6.09
CA ALA A 245 -0.68 13.96 6.34
C ALA A 245 -1.02 13.30 7.68
N TRP A 246 -1.27 14.10 8.72
CA TRP A 246 -1.62 13.60 10.06
C TRP A 246 -3.01 12.94 10.12
N ALA A 247 -3.92 13.27 9.20
CA ALA A 247 -5.28 12.71 9.18
C ALA A 247 -5.23 11.19 9.07
N GLY A 248 -4.35 10.65 8.21
CA GLY A 248 -4.17 9.21 8.06
C GLY A 248 -3.75 8.53 9.37
N ALA A 249 -2.83 9.14 10.13
CA ALA A 249 -2.40 8.61 11.42
C ALA A 249 -3.55 8.59 12.44
N VAL A 250 -4.33 9.68 12.53
CA VAL A 250 -5.50 9.75 13.42
C VAL A 250 -6.55 8.69 13.06
N VAL A 251 -6.84 8.53 11.76
CA VAL A 251 -7.77 7.50 11.27
C VAL A 251 -7.25 6.10 11.56
N ALA A 252 -5.95 5.85 11.41
CA ALA A 252 -5.34 4.57 11.74
C ALA A 252 -5.47 4.26 13.24
N VAL A 253 -5.18 5.22 14.11
CA VAL A 253 -5.34 5.06 15.57
C VAL A 253 -6.79 4.81 15.94
N ALA A 254 -7.74 5.53 15.33
CA ALA A 254 -9.16 5.27 15.52
C ALA A 254 -9.54 3.84 15.09
N GLY A 255 -9.04 3.36 13.94
CA GLY A 255 -9.24 1.99 13.49
C GLY A 255 -8.70 0.95 14.47
N VAL A 256 -7.52 1.16 15.05
CA VAL A 256 -6.97 0.31 16.13
C VAL A 256 -7.87 0.34 17.36
N ALA A 257 -8.34 1.52 17.79
CA ALA A 257 -9.24 1.62 18.92
C ALA A 257 -10.55 0.84 18.69
N VAL A 258 -11.12 0.92 17.49
CA VAL A 258 -12.31 0.13 17.11
C VAL A 258 -12.03 -1.38 17.10
N LEU A 259 -10.86 -1.80 16.60
CA LEU A 259 -10.44 -3.21 16.68
C LEU A 259 -10.30 -3.68 18.13
N VAL A 260 -9.75 -2.86 19.02
CA VAL A 260 -9.65 -3.18 20.46
C VAL A 260 -11.04 -3.29 21.08
N VAL A 261 -11.96 -2.36 20.78
CA VAL A 261 -13.36 -2.44 21.25
C VAL A 261 -14.00 -3.75 20.77
N ALA A 262 -13.78 -4.16 19.52
CA ALA A 262 -14.25 -5.45 19.00
C ALA A 262 -13.72 -6.65 19.81
N THR A 263 -12.53 -6.55 20.42
CA THR A 263 -12.02 -7.64 21.27
C THR A 263 -12.63 -7.69 22.67
N LEU A 264 -13.21 -6.59 23.14
CA LEU A 264 -13.78 -6.48 24.47
C LEU A 264 -15.29 -6.81 24.48
N ASP A 265 -15.97 -6.52 23.37
CA ASP A 265 -17.40 -6.81 23.20
C ASP A 265 -17.60 -7.99 22.25
N VAL A 266 -17.68 -9.18 22.84
CA VAL A 266 -17.80 -10.45 22.14
C VAL A 266 -19.28 -10.79 21.97
N GLY A 267 -19.91 -10.17 20.97
CA GLY A 267 -21.33 -10.31 20.66
C GLY A 267 -21.59 -10.55 19.16
N MET A 268 -22.87 -10.60 18.77
CA MET A 268 -23.26 -10.82 17.36
C MET A 268 -22.72 -9.73 16.40
N ILE A 269 -22.34 -8.55 16.91
CA ILE A 269 -21.89 -7.41 16.11
C ILE A 269 -20.35 -7.34 16.04
N THR A 270 -19.61 -8.20 16.74
CA THR A 270 -18.13 -8.11 16.78
C THR A 270 -17.51 -8.17 15.40
N LEU A 271 -18.02 -9.02 14.48
CA LEU A 271 -17.51 -9.09 13.12
C LEU A 271 -17.70 -7.77 12.35
N GLY A 272 -18.83 -7.09 12.56
CA GLY A 272 -19.10 -5.78 11.96
C GLY A 272 -18.18 -4.69 12.51
N ILE A 273 -17.96 -4.66 13.83
CA ILE A 273 -17.03 -3.72 14.47
C ILE A 273 -15.59 -4.01 14.04
N TRP A 274 -15.20 -5.29 13.99
CA TRP A 274 -13.89 -5.73 13.52
C TRP A 274 -13.64 -5.28 12.08
N TRP A 275 -14.60 -5.51 11.19
CA TRP A 275 -14.52 -5.07 9.81
C TRP A 275 -14.43 -3.55 9.70
N ALA A 276 -15.24 -2.79 10.46
CA ALA A 276 -15.20 -1.34 10.47
C ALA A 276 -13.84 -0.79 10.95
N GLY A 277 -13.30 -1.36 12.03
CA GLY A 277 -11.96 -1.04 12.52
C GLY A 277 -10.87 -1.38 11.51
N GLY A 278 -11.00 -2.52 10.82
CA GLY A 278 -10.09 -2.94 9.76
C GLY A 278 -10.09 -2.00 8.55
N VAL A 279 -11.26 -1.53 8.12
CA VAL A 279 -11.40 -0.53 7.05
C VAL A 279 -10.73 0.78 7.45
N LEU A 280 -11.05 1.30 8.63
CA LEU A 280 -10.43 2.54 9.14
C LEU A 280 -8.92 2.42 9.25
N PHE A 281 -8.43 1.32 9.84
CA PHE A 281 -7.00 1.08 9.98
C PHE A 281 -6.30 1.05 8.61
N THR A 282 -6.84 0.28 7.66
CA THR A 282 -6.25 0.15 6.33
C THR A 282 -6.23 1.48 5.59
N VAL A 283 -7.35 2.22 5.58
CA VAL A 283 -7.43 3.54 4.93
C VAL A 283 -6.48 4.53 5.60
N GLY A 284 -6.48 4.59 6.92
CA GLY A 284 -5.64 5.50 7.70
C GLY A 284 -4.15 5.28 7.45
N VAL A 285 -3.69 4.04 7.58
CA VAL A 285 -2.28 3.67 7.32
C VAL A 285 -1.93 3.92 5.86
N SER A 286 -2.77 3.53 4.91
CA SER A 286 -2.56 3.77 3.48
C SER A 286 -2.34 5.25 3.18
N HIS A 287 -3.18 6.11 3.78
CA HIS A 287 -3.08 7.55 3.63
C HIS A 287 -1.85 8.13 4.33
N ALA A 288 -1.53 7.67 5.54
CA ALA A 288 -0.35 8.12 6.30
C ALA A 288 0.95 7.77 5.56
N VAL A 289 1.06 6.53 5.08
CA VAL A 289 2.21 6.05 4.31
C VAL A 289 2.31 6.81 2.98
N ALA A 290 1.20 7.06 2.29
CA ALA A 290 1.15 7.88 1.06
C ALA A 290 1.70 9.30 1.26
N HIS A 291 1.49 9.90 2.43
CA HIS A 291 1.90 11.27 2.74
C HIS A 291 3.21 11.40 3.54
N ALA A 292 3.83 10.28 3.92
CA ALA A 292 5.11 10.30 4.61
C ALA A 292 6.17 10.99 3.74
N ARG A 293 6.78 12.06 4.26
CA ARG A 293 7.88 12.75 3.57
C ARG A 293 9.09 11.82 3.49
N PRO A 294 9.91 11.91 2.42
CA PRO A 294 11.22 11.29 2.42
C PRO A 294 11.98 11.77 3.66
N ARG A 295 12.69 10.85 4.35
CA ARG A 295 13.67 11.28 5.34
C ARG A 295 14.78 11.95 4.54
N THR A 296 14.83 13.27 4.52
CA THR A 296 16.05 13.98 4.17
C THR A 296 17.11 13.48 5.14
N LEU A 297 18.14 12.82 4.61
CA LEU A 297 19.33 12.50 5.40
C LEU A 297 19.88 13.85 5.87
N ALA A 298 19.63 14.18 7.14
CA ALA A 298 20.23 15.34 7.75
C ALA A 298 21.70 15.01 7.95
N GLY A 299 22.57 15.59 7.11
CA GLY A 299 24.02 15.48 7.22
C GLY A 299 24.67 14.77 6.04
N GLU A 300 24.92 15.52 4.97
CA GLU A 300 26.23 15.54 4.30
C GLU A 300 26.77 16.96 4.40
#